data_AF-A0A0S7EQU3-F1
#
_entry.id   AF-A0A0S7EQU3-F1
#
_cell.length_a   1.000
_cell.length_b   1.000
_cell.length_c   1.000
_cell.angle_alpha   90.00
_cell.angle_beta   90.00
_cell.angle_gamma   90.00
#
_symmetry.space_group_name_H-M   'P 1'
#
loop_
_entity.id
_entity.type
_entity.pdbx_description
1 polymer ?
#
loop_
_entity_poly.entity_id
_entity_poly.type
_entity_poly.pdbx_seq_one_letter_code
_entity_poly.pdbx_strand_id
1 'polypeptide(L)'
;PPPPPLPSSFFCSVMTLEAIRYRSGSLQILNQLLLPHQTVYEDVRSVQGAYEAIKSMKVRGAPAIAIVGCLSLAVELRAGAGGDDPVTFIRESLCHLTSARPTAVNMGRAARELMEFAENESMEKNSEQLRESVISWIEDMLERDVNDNKKIGNYGAQHILSGVPRDSVTVLTHCNTGSLATAGYGTALGEGGAWDPTGSEDGGRFRL
;
A
#
# COMPACT_ATOMS: atom_id res chain seq x y z
N PRO A 1 11.16 -4.42 51.26
CA PRO A 1 11.63 -3.63 50.10
C PRO A 1 10.82 -3.98 48.83
N PRO A 2 10.33 -2.99 48.06
CA PRO A 2 9.70 -3.28 46.78
C PRO A 2 10.76 -3.76 45.77
N PRO A 3 10.37 -4.53 44.74
CA PRO A 3 11.30 -4.98 43.70
C PRO A 3 11.81 -3.77 42.90
N PRO A 4 13.00 -3.88 42.27
CA PRO A 4 13.56 -2.79 41.48
C PRO A 4 12.68 -2.51 40.26
N PRO A 5 12.63 -1.25 39.77
CA PRO A 5 11.91 -0.91 38.55
C PRO A 5 12.56 -1.62 37.35
N LEU A 6 11.72 -2.13 36.45
CA LEU A 6 12.18 -2.71 35.19
C LEU A 6 12.82 -1.62 34.31
N PRO A 7 13.89 -1.95 33.54
CA PRO A 7 14.60 -0.98 32.74
C PRO A 7 13.73 -0.41 31.62
N SER A 8 13.71 0.92 31.50
CA SER A 8 12.93 1.72 30.55
C SER A 8 13.51 1.73 29.12
N SER A 9 13.92 0.59 28.59
CA SER A 9 14.45 0.52 27.21
C SER A 9 14.31 -0.87 26.60
N PHE A 10 13.07 -1.28 26.40
CA PHE A 10 12.72 -2.23 25.34
C PHE A 10 11.64 -1.59 24.46
N PHE A 11 11.96 -0.44 23.88
CA PHE A 11 11.35 -0.08 22.59
C PHE A 11 11.95 -1.05 21.57
N CYS A 12 11.42 -2.26 21.51
CA CYS A 12 11.52 -3.06 20.32
C CYS A 12 10.81 -2.23 19.26
N SER A 13 11.56 -1.52 18.41
CA SER A 13 11.02 -1.02 17.15
C SER A 13 10.41 -2.24 16.49
N VAL A 14 9.08 -2.34 16.54
CA VAL A 14 8.36 -3.43 15.88
C VAL A 14 8.69 -3.23 14.42
N MET A 15 9.59 -4.05 13.88
CA MET A 15 9.86 -4.08 12.45
C MET A 15 8.56 -4.50 11.79
N THR A 16 7.80 -3.52 11.31
CA THR A 16 6.53 -3.73 10.65
C THR A 16 6.80 -4.45 9.33
N LEU A 17 6.04 -5.51 9.06
CA LEU A 17 6.17 -6.27 7.83
C LEU A 17 5.65 -5.44 6.67
N GLU A 18 6.53 -5.05 5.76
CA GLU A 18 6.16 -4.36 4.53
C GLU A 18 5.56 -5.36 3.55
N ALA A 19 4.30 -5.18 3.13
CA ALA A 19 3.73 -6.00 2.06
C ALA A 19 4.32 -5.67 0.68
N ILE A 20 4.76 -4.43 0.50
CA ILE A 20 5.29 -3.89 -0.76
C ILE A 20 6.64 -3.27 -0.47
N ARG A 21 7.70 -3.75 -1.12
CA ARG A 21 9.02 -3.14 -1.10
C ARG A 21 9.34 -2.63 -2.48
N TYR A 22 9.36 -1.30 -2.59
CA TYR A 22 9.64 -0.65 -3.85
C TYR A 22 10.88 0.23 -3.72
N ARG A 23 11.73 0.17 -4.74
CA ARG A 23 12.74 1.17 -5.08
C ARG A 23 12.63 1.40 -6.57
N SER A 24 13.09 2.55 -7.04
CA SER A 24 13.06 2.88 -8.46
C SER A 24 13.63 1.74 -9.32
N GLY A 25 12.79 1.11 -10.14
CA GLY A 25 13.14 -0.02 -11.01
C GLY A 25 13.17 -1.41 -10.35
N SER A 26 12.79 -1.55 -9.09
CA SER A 26 12.76 -2.82 -8.37
C SER A 26 11.54 -2.92 -7.46
N LEU A 27 10.70 -3.92 -7.69
CA LEU A 27 9.52 -4.21 -6.90
C LEU A 27 9.62 -5.61 -6.30
N GLN A 28 9.41 -5.72 -4.98
CA GLN A 28 9.22 -6.99 -4.29
C GLN A 28 7.91 -6.97 -3.52
N ILE A 29 7.25 -8.11 -3.47
CA ILE A 29 6.01 -8.30 -2.71
C ILE A 29 6.22 -9.38 -1.65
N LEU A 30 5.57 -9.21 -0.50
CA LEU A 30 5.49 -10.28 0.49
C LEU A 30 4.48 -11.33 0.04
N ASN A 31 4.89 -12.60 -0.03
CA ASN A 31 3.96 -13.69 -0.32
C ASN A 31 3.06 -13.96 0.90
N GLN A 32 1.86 -13.39 0.89
CA GLN A 32 0.92 -13.48 2.00
C GLN A 32 0.30 -14.87 2.18
N LEU A 33 0.46 -15.80 1.23
CA LEU A 33 -0.03 -17.17 1.36
C LEU A 33 0.77 -17.98 2.38
N LEU A 34 2.01 -17.57 2.65
CA LEU A 34 2.93 -18.26 3.55
C LEU A 34 2.89 -17.73 4.98
N LEU A 35 2.21 -16.59 5.20
CA LEU A 35 2.01 -16.03 6.52
C LEU A 35 1.01 -16.90 7.33
N PRO A 36 1.16 -16.95 8.67
CA PRO A 36 2.21 -16.30 9.48
C PRO A 36 3.49 -17.12 9.63
N HIS A 37 3.57 -18.30 9.01
CA HIS A 37 4.63 -19.28 9.26
C HIS A 37 5.96 -18.95 8.58
N GLN A 38 5.93 -18.28 7.43
CA GLN A 38 7.11 -17.87 6.69
C GLN A 38 6.98 -16.47 6.12
N THR A 39 8.08 -15.72 6.15
CA THR A 39 8.21 -14.40 5.56
C THR A 39 9.08 -14.49 4.32
N VAL A 40 8.45 -14.53 3.14
CA VAL A 40 9.15 -14.66 1.85
C VAL A 40 8.76 -13.49 0.94
N TYR A 41 9.78 -12.80 0.42
CA TYR A 41 9.62 -11.75 -0.57
C TYR A 41 9.91 -12.30 -1.97
N GLU A 42 9.08 -11.91 -2.94
CA GLU A 42 9.21 -12.32 -4.33
C GLU A 42 9.39 -11.08 -5.22
N ASP A 43 10.31 -11.15 -6.18
CA ASP A 43 10.53 -10.09 -7.16
C ASP A 43 9.37 -10.05 -8.17
N VAL A 44 8.85 -8.86 -8.44
CA VAL A 44 7.87 -8.60 -9.49
C VAL A 44 8.54 -7.76 -10.57
N ARG A 45 8.89 -8.40 -11.68
CA ARG A 45 9.67 -7.80 -12.77
C ARG A 45 8.83 -7.39 -13.98
N SER A 46 7.53 -7.66 -13.94
CA SER A 46 6.62 -7.39 -15.05
C SER A 46 5.17 -7.20 -14.57
N VAL A 47 4.38 -6.55 -15.41
CA VAL A 47 2.92 -6.44 -15.34
C VAL A 47 2.29 -7.83 -15.29
N GLN A 48 2.81 -8.79 -16.06
CA GLN A 48 2.35 -10.17 -16.01
C GLN A 48 2.65 -10.83 -14.66
N GLY A 49 3.84 -10.59 -14.08
CA GLY A 49 4.17 -11.10 -12.74
C GLY A 49 3.27 -10.52 -11.65
N ALA A 50 2.95 -9.22 -11.74
CA ALA A 50 1.99 -8.59 -10.83
C ALA A 50 0.59 -9.17 -10.99
N TYR A 51 0.13 -9.34 -12.24
CA TYR A 51 -1.15 -9.98 -12.54
C TYR A 51 -1.27 -11.35 -11.88
N GLU A 52 -0.27 -12.21 -12.03
CA GLU A 52 -0.24 -13.54 -11.44
C GLU A 52 -0.23 -13.49 -9.90
N ALA A 53 0.57 -12.60 -9.31
CA ALA A 53 0.61 -12.43 -7.86
C ALA A 53 -0.71 -11.91 -7.27
N ILE A 54 -1.37 -10.98 -7.96
CA ILE A 54 -2.69 -10.45 -7.56
C ILE A 54 -3.74 -11.55 -7.70
N LYS A 55 -3.79 -12.25 -8.83
CA LYS A 55 -4.78 -13.29 -9.12
C LYS A 55 -4.66 -14.49 -8.18
N SER A 56 -3.43 -14.90 -7.86
CA SER A 56 -3.14 -15.98 -6.91
C SER A 56 -3.25 -15.55 -5.44
N MET A 57 -3.59 -14.29 -5.17
CA MET A 57 -3.73 -13.73 -3.83
C MET A 57 -2.44 -13.71 -2.99
N LYS A 58 -1.26 -13.79 -3.62
CA LYS A 58 0.01 -13.44 -2.96
C LYS A 58 -0.02 -11.99 -2.50
N VAL A 59 -0.66 -11.12 -3.28
CA VAL A 59 -1.03 -9.74 -2.91
C VAL A 59 -2.54 -9.65 -2.72
N ARG A 60 -2.97 -9.11 -1.57
CA ARG A 60 -4.38 -8.89 -1.25
C ARG A 60 -4.55 -7.62 -0.41
N GLY A 61 -5.77 -7.10 -0.41
CA GLY A 61 -6.09 -5.75 0.08
C GLY A 61 -6.28 -4.81 -1.11
N ALA A 62 -7.41 -4.12 -1.17
CA ALA A 62 -7.76 -3.33 -2.35
C ALA A 62 -6.71 -2.25 -2.68
N PRO A 63 -6.18 -1.49 -1.69
CA PRO A 63 -5.10 -0.55 -1.97
C PRO A 63 -3.81 -1.24 -2.42
N ALA A 64 -3.36 -2.30 -1.72
CA ALA A 64 -2.14 -3.02 -2.09
C ALA A 64 -2.18 -3.61 -3.52
N ILE A 65 -3.33 -4.13 -3.94
CA ILE A 65 -3.54 -4.64 -5.31
C ILE A 65 -3.31 -3.53 -6.34
N ALA A 66 -3.90 -2.35 -6.13
CA ALA A 66 -3.77 -1.23 -7.06
C ALA A 66 -2.31 -0.75 -7.16
N ILE A 67 -1.66 -0.61 -6.01
CA ILE A 67 -0.28 -0.12 -5.92
C ILE A 67 0.70 -1.10 -6.56
N VAL A 68 0.61 -2.41 -6.27
CA VAL A 68 1.48 -3.42 -6.91
C VAL A 68 1.26 -3.45 -8.42
N GLY A 69 0.01 -3.36 -8.89
CA GLY A 69 -0.30 -3.29 -10.31
C GLY A 69 0.41 -2.11 -10.98
N CYS A 70 0.19 -0.89 -10.47
CA CYS A 70 0.81 0.31 -11.03
C CYS A 70 2.34 0.30 -10.91
N LEU A 71 2.92 -0.11 -9.77
CA LEU A 71 4.38 -0.17 -9.62
C LEU A 71 5.04 -1.17 -10.56
N SER A 72 4.37 -2.27 -10.90
CA SER A 72 4.88 -3.23 -11.89
C SER A 72 4.98 -2.62 -13.30
N LEU A 73 4.02 -1.75 -13.66
CA LEU A 73 4.07 -0.96 -14.88
C LEU A 73 5.24 0.04 -14.84
N ALA A 74 5.47 0.72 -13.71
CA ALA A 74 6.62 1.61 -13.55
C ALA A 74 7.96 0.88 -13.73
N VAL A 75 8.08 -0.34 -13.20
CA VAL A 75 9.27 -1.19 -13.39
C VAL A 75 9.52 -1.48 -14.87
N GLU A 76 8.48 -1.85 -15.63
CA GLU A 76 8.63 -2.12 -17.07
C GLU A 76 8.93 -0.85 -17.89
N LEU A 77 8.24 0.26 -17.61
CA LEU A 77 8.49 1.53 -18.28
C LEU A 77 9.93 2.00 -18.07
N ARG A 78 10.46 1.84 -16.85
CA ARG A 78 11.85 2.17 -16.53
C ARG A 78 12.86 1.26 -17.22
N ALA A 79 12.47 0.01 -17.51
CA ALA A 79 13.25 -0.92 -18.33
C ALA A 79 13.14 -0.63 -19.85
N GLY A 80 12.38 0.39 -20.26
CA GLY A 80 12.22 0.81 -21.66
C GLY A 80 11.02 0.18 -22.38
N ALA A 81 10.10 -0.47 -21.66
CA ALA A 81 8.88 -1.00 -22.26
C ALA A 81 8.00 0.10 -22.88
N GLY A 82 7.18 -0.29 -23.85
CA GLY A 82 6.32 0.62 -24.62
C GLY A 82 6.99 1.30 -25.82
N GLY A 83 8.33 1.29 -25.91
CA GLY A 83 9.05 1.79 -27.08
C GLY A 83 8.60 3.21 -27.48
N ASP A 84 8.20 3.37 -28.74
CA ASP A 84 7.76 4.65 -29.30
C ASP A 84 6.30 5.01 -28.99
N ASP A 85 5.47 4.03 -28.60
CA ASP A 85 4.06 4.24 -28.21
C ASP A 85 3.81 3.78 -26.76
N PRO A 86 4.34 4.52 -25.77
CA PRO A 86 4.13 4.20 -24.36
C PRO A 86 2.64 4.31 -23.95
N VAL A 87 1.83 5.14 -24.61
CA VAL A 87 0.41 5.33 -24.25
C VAL A 87 -0.38 4.04 -24.46
N THR A 88 -0.22 3.41 -25.63
CA THR A 88 -0.88 2.11 -25.90
C THR A 88 -0.42 1.05 -24.92
N PHE A 89 0.88 0.96 -24.66
CA PHE A 89 1.43 0.00 -23.71
C PHE A 89 0.89 0.20 -22.28
N ILE A 90 0.80 1.44 -21.80
CA ILE A 90 0.21 1.79 -20.50
C ILE A 90 -1.25 1.35 -20.44
N ARG A 91 -2.04 1.71 -21.45
CA ARG A 91 -3.47 1.37 -21.55
C ARG A 91 -3.71 -0.14 -21.53
N GLU A 92 -2.96 -0.89 -22.34
CA GLU A 92 -3.09 -2.35 -22.40
C GLU A 92 -2.68 -3.03 -21.08
N SER A 93 -1.58 -2.56 -20.47
CA SER A 93 -1.11 -3.05 -19.18
C SER A 93 -2.14 -2.83 -18.07
N LEU A 94 -2.74 -1.64 -18.00
CA LEU A 94 -3.76 -1.31 -17.00
C LEU A 94 -5.06 -2.08 -17.23
N CYS A 95 -5.49 -2.25 -18.49
CA CYS A 95 -6.62 -3.10 -18.84
C CYS A 95 -6.40 -4.55 -18.39
N HIS A 96 -5.20 -5.10 -18.64
CA HIS A 96 -4.85 -6.45 -18.20
C HIS A 96 -4.88 -6.57 -16.67
N LEU A 97 -4.26 -5.64 -15.94
CA LEU A 97 -4.20 -5.64 -14.47
C LEU A 97 -5.58 -5.55 -13.82
N THR A 98 -6.50 -4.75 -14.36
CA THR A 98 -7.87 -4.66 -13.85
C THR A 98 -8.64 -5.97 -13.96
N SER A 99 -8.29 -6.82 -14.92
CA SER A 99 -8.90 -8.15 -15.08
C SER A 99 -8.41 -9.20 -14.07
N ALA A 100 -7.32 -8.94 -13.32
CA ALA A 100 -6.76 -9.90 -12.37
C ALA A 100 -7.75 -10.25 -11.26
N ARG A 101 -8.41 -9.23 -10.70
CA ARG A 101 -9.44 -9.34 -9.65
C ARG A 101 -10.48 -8.22 -9.82
N PRO A 102 -11.50 -8.39 -10.67
CA PRO A 102 -12.42 -7.32 -11.09
C PRO A 102 -13.20 -6.62 -9.97
N THR A 103 -13.34 -7.25 -8.80
CA THR A 103 -14.00 -6.66 -7.63
C THR A 103 -13.12 -5.66 -6.87
N ALA A 104 -11.82 -5.56 -7.18
CA ALA A 104 -10.90 -4.61 -6.57
C ALA A 104 -11.06 -3.22 -7.21
N VAL A 105 -12.09 -2.48 -6.78
CA VAL A 105 -12.44 -1.16 -7.32
C VAL A 105 -11.28 -0.16 -7.32
N ASN A 106 -10.33 -0.27 -6.37
CA ASN A 106 -9.14 0.58 -6.32
C ASN A 106 -8.25 0.41 -7.56
N MET A 107 -8.09 -0.80 -8.08
CA MET A 107 -7.31 -1.04 -9.31
C MET A 107 -7.99 -0.40 -10.52
N GLY A 108 -9.31 -0.55 -10.64
CA GLY A 108 -10.09 0.07 -11.71
C GLY A 108 -10.02 1.61 -11.67
N ARG A 109 -10.09 2.20 -10.47
CA ARG A 109 -9.94 3.64 -10.27
C ARG A 109 -8.54 4.13 -10.65
N ALA A 110 -7.50 3.50 -10.12
CA ALA A 110 -6.11 3.86 -10.40
C ALA A 110 -5.78 3.72 -11.89
N ALA A 111 -6.26 2.65 -12.53
CA ALA A 111 -6.10 2.46 -13.97
C ALA A 111 -6.73 3.60 -14.77
N ARG A 112 -7.98 3.98 -14.46
CA ARG A 112 -8.66 5.09 -15.14
C ARG A 112 -7.90 6.41 -14.97
N GLU A 113 -7.53 6.76 -13.73
CA GLU A 113 -6.84 8.03 -13.43
C GLU A 113 -5.46 8.09 -14.09
N LEU A 114 -4.72 6.98 -14.11
CA LEU A 114 -3.40 6.93 -14.75
C LEU A 114 -3.48 6.94 -16.27
N MET A 115 -4.50 6.32 -16.88
CA MET A 115 -4.74 6.42 -18.33
C MET A 115 -5.07 7.86 -18.72
N GLU A 116 -6.00 8.51 -18.00
CA GLU A 116 -6.35 9.92 -18.22
C GLU A 116 -5.11 10.83 -18.09
N PHE A 117 -4.27 10.57 -17.08
CA PHE A 117 -3.00 11.30 -16.90
C PHE A 117 -2.04 11.09 -18.07
N ALA A 118 -1.79 9.84 -18.48
CA ALA A 118 -0.87 9.52 -19.56
C ALA A 118 -1.32 10.09 -20.91
N GLU A 119 -2.63 10.05 -21.21
CA GLU A 119 -3.20 10.62 -22.43
C GLU A 119 -3.00 12.14 -22.48
N ASN A 120 -3.30 12.86 -21.39
CA ASN A 120 -3.09 14.30 -21.31
C ASN A 120 -1.61 14.68 -21.48
N GLU A 121 -0.71 13.99 -20.80
CA GLU A 121 0.73 14.25 -20.85
C GLU A 121 1.32 13.97 -22.24
N SER A 122 0.77 13.00 -22.97
CA SER A 122 1.21 12.64 -24.32
C SER A 122 0.98 13.75 -25.36
N MET A 123 0.11 14.73 -25.08
CA MET A 123 -0.15 15.85 -25.99
C MET A 123 1.02 16.84 -26.04
N GLU A 124 1.82 16.92 -24.98
CA GLU A 124 2.88 17.91 -24.81
C GLU A 124 4.28 17.29 -24.69
N LYS A 125 4.37 16.01 -24.32
CA LYS A 125 5.63 15.33 -24.00
C LYS A 125 5.98 14.28 -25.04
N ASN A 126 7.28 14.13 -25.30
CA ASN A 126 7.78 12.99 -26.08
C ASN A 126 7.71 11.68 -25.26
N SER A 127 7.96 10.54 -25.91
CA SER A 127 7.82 9.22 -25.29
C SER A 127 8.71 9.01 -24.05
N GLU A 128 9.90 9.61 -24.00
CA GLU A 128 10.78 9.51 -22.82
C GLU A 128 10.26 10.36 -21.66
N GLN A 129 9.90 11.61 -21.92
CA GLN A 129 9.34 12.52 -20.92
C GLN A 129 8.02 12.01 -20.35
N LEU A 130 7.18 11.40 -21.19
CA LEU A 130 5.93 10.77 -20.78
C LEU A 130 6.19 9.57 -19.85
N ARG A 131 7.16 8.70 -20.19
CA ARG A 131 7.54 7.56 -19.33
C ARG A 131 7.94 8.03 -17.93
N GLU A 132 8.83 9.02 -17.84
CA GLU A 132 9.26 9.54 -16.53
C GLU A 132 8.10 10.18 -15.75
N SER A 133 7.21 10.90 -16.44
CA SER A 133 6.05 11.54 -15.78
C SER A 133 5.06 10.50 -15.24
N VAL A 134 4.82 9.42 -15.99
CA VAL A 134 3.97 8.30 -15.56
C VAL A 134 4.61 7.54 -14.40
N ILE A 135 5.91 7.28 -14.45
CA ILE A 135 6.62 6.64 -13.34
C ILE A 135 6.52 7.49 -12.07
N SER A 136 6.77 8.80 -12.17
CA SER A 136 6.64 9.73 -11.04
C SER A 136 5.21 9.71 -10.46
N TRP A 137 4.18 9.73 -11.31
CA TRP A 137 2.79 9.68 -10.86
C TRP A 137 2.48 8.42 -10.04
N ILE A 138 3.02 7.28 -10.48
CA ILE A 138 2.88 5.98 -9.81
C ILE A 138 3.64 5.95 -8.49
N GLU A 139 4.86 6.48 -8.45
CA GLU A 139 5.67 6.57 -7.23
C GLU A 139 4.97 7.47 -6.20
N ASP A 140 4.40 8.59 -6.63
CA ASP A 140 3.61 9.47 -5.75
C ASP A 140 2.34 8.78 -5.23
N MET A 141 1.74 7.85 -6.00
CA MET A 141 0.57 7.09 -5.56
C MET A 141 0.89 6.22 -4.34
N LEU A 142 2.08 5.61 -4.30
CA LEU A 142 2.55 4.84 -3.14
C LEU A 142 2.67 5.74 -1.91
N GLU A 143 3.30 6.90 -2.05
CA GLU A 143 3.47 7.85 -0.94
C GLU A 143 2.14 8.42 -0.43
N ARG A 144 1.23 8.78 -1.35
CA ARG A 144 -0.11 9.26 -1.03
C ARG A 144 -0.89 8.24 -0.22
N ASP A 145 -0.89 6.95 -0.60
CA ASP A 145 -1.62 5.91 0.15
C ASP A 145 -1.09 5.77 1.58
N VAL A 146 0.23 5.77 1.80
CA VAL A 146 0.82 5.74 3.15
C VAL A 146 0.37 6.95 3.98
N ASN A 147 0.39 8.14 3.40
CA ASN A 147 0.01 9.37 4.10
C ASN A 147 -1.49 9.41 4.42
N ASP A 148 -2.33 8.98 3.48
CA ASP A 148 -3.78 8.93 3.68
C ASP A 148 -4.16 7.87 4.70
N ASN A 149 -3.50 6.71 4.73
CA ASN A 149 -3.66 5.69 5.77
C ASN A 149 -3.35 6.25 7.18
N LYS A 150 -2.26 7.01 7.33
CA LYS A 150 -1.93 7.70 8.59
C LYS A 150 -3.02 8.67 9.01
N LYS A 151 -3.52 9.48 8.07
CA LYS A 151 -4.62 10.43 8.32
C LYS A 151 -5.91 9.72 8.72
N ILE A 152 -6.27 8.64 8.02
CA ILE A 152 -7.44 7.81 8.34
C ILE A 152 -7.34 7.29 9.79
N GLY A 153 -6.19 6.74 10.17
CA GLY A 153 -5.96 6.26 11.54
C GLY A 153 -6.13 7.38 12.59
N ASN A 154 -5.52 8.54 12.34
CA ASN A 154 -5.58 9.69 13.25
C ASN A 154 -7.00 10.28 13.38
N TYR A 155 -7.66 10.58 12.26
CA TYR A 155 -9.01 11.13 12.27
C TYR A 155 -10.03 10.14 12.84
N GLY A 156 -9.91 8.86 12.48
CA GLY A 156 -10.78 7.81 13.01
C GLY A 156 -10.66 7.67 14.52
N ALA A 157 -9.44 7.66 15.05
CA ALA A 157 -9.23 7.57 16.49
C ALA A 157 -9.73 8.80 17.26
N GLN A 158 -9.41 10.00 16.77
CA GLN A 158 -9.90 11.24 17.37
C GLN A 158 -11.44 11.28 17.41
N HIS A 159 -12.08 10.88 16.32
CA HIS A 159 -13.54 10.85 16.24
C HIS A 159 -14.14 9.83 17.22
N ILE A 160 -13.61 8.61 17.27
CA ILE A 160 -14.09 7.56 18.19
C ILE A 160 -13.94 8.01 19.65
N LEU A 161 -12.78 8.54 20.04
CA LEU A 161 -12.54 9.00 21.42
C LEU A 161 -13.44 10.18 21.79
N SER A 162 -13.75 11.08 20.85
CA SER A 162 -14.67 12.21 21.12
C SER A 162 -16.11 11.75 21.38
N GLY A 163 -16.50 10.58 20.87
CA GLY A 163 -17.85 10.04 20.98
C GLY A 163 -18.07 9.12 22.18
N VAL A 164 -17.03 8.77 22.94
CA VAL A 164 -17.13 7.86 24.08
C VAL A 164 -16.82 8.56 25.40
N PRO A 165 -17.61 8.33 26.47
CA PRO A 165 -17.38 8.96 27.77
C PRO A 165 -16.25 8.29 28.58
N ARG A 166 -15.33 7.57 27.92
CA ARG A 166 -14.30 6.74 28.55
C ARG A 166 -12.94 6.97 27.92
N ASP A 167 -11.90 6.88 28.73
CA ASP A 167 -10.49 6.98 28.32
C ASP A 167 -10.00 5.73 27.56
N SER A 168 -10.85 4.72 27.36
CA SER A 168 -10.51 3.50 26.64
C SER A 168 -11.68 2.92 25.86
N VAL A 169 -11.41 2.41 24.66
CA VAL A 169 -12.41 1.81 23.76
C VAL A 169 -11.97 0.41 23.36
N THR A 170 -12.91 -0.53 23.34
CA THR A 170 -12.71 -1.84 22.71
C THR A 170 -13.35 -1.81 21.33
N VAL A 171 -12.58 -2.11 20.29
CA VAL A 171 -12.99 -2.04 18.89
C VAL A 171 -12.95 -3.43 18.29
N LEU A 172 -14.06 -3.85 17.70
CA LEU A 172 -14.11 -5.07 16.90
C LEU A 172 -13.82 -4.72 15.44
N THR A 173 -12.88 -5.45 14.83
CA THR A 173 -12.56 -5.34 13.40
C THR A 173 -12.88 -6.64 12.67
N HIS A 174 -12.85 -6.60 11.34
CA HIS A 174 -13.07 -7.75 10.49
C HIS A 174 -12.07 -7.77 9.33
N CYS A 175 -11.60 -8.98 8.97
CA CYS A 175 -10.53 -9.20 7.99
C CYS A 175 -9.19 -8.57 8.42
N ASN A 176 -8.29 -8.37 7.46
CA ASN A 176 -7.04 -7.64 7.63
C ASN A 176 -7.07 -6.36 6.79
N THR A 177 -6.91 -5.23 7.46
CA THR A 177 -6.89 -3.87 6.88
C THR A 177 -5.64 -3.11 7.31
N GLY A 178 -4.62 -3.82 7.84
CA GLY A 178 -3.35 -3.25 8.28
C GLY A 178 -2.35 -3.02 7.16
N SER A 179 -1.08 -2.86 7.53
CA SER A 179 0.04 -2.69 6.57
C SER A 179 0.09 -3.77 5.48
N LEU A 180 -0.35 -4.99 5.81
CA LEU A 180 -0.41 -6.10 4.86
C LEU A 180 -1.46 -5.93 3.76
N ALA A 181 -2.42 -5.02 3.91
CA ALA A 181 -3.51 -4.78 2.95
C ALA A 181 -3.38 -3.47 2.16
N THR A 182 -2.39 -2.64 2.49
CA THR A 182 -2.19 -1.29 1.92
C THR A 182 -0.73 -1.06 1.52
N ALA A 183 -0.36 0.18 1.15
CA ALA A 183 1.05 0.57 1.01
C ALA A 183 1.86 0.46 2.31
N GLY A 184 1.17 0.37 3.44
CA GLY A 184 1.72 0.48 4.78
C GLY A 184 0.73 1.17 5.71
N TYR A 185 0.98 1.06 7.01
CA TYR A 185 0.13 1.57 8.09
C TYR A 185 -1.23 0.85 8.19
N GLY A 186 -2.09 0.95 7.17
CA GLY A 186 -3.42 0.36 7.15
C GLY A 186 -4.55 1.38 7.31
N THR A 187 -5.80 0.93 7.18
CA THR A 187 -7.00 1.77 7.31
C THR A 187 -7.66 1.58 8.68
N ALA A 188 -8.54 0.58 8.83
CA ALA A 188 -9.21 0.29 10.10
C ALA A 188 -8.24 -0.34 11.13
N LEU A 189 -7.18 -1.01 10.67
CA LEU A 189 -6.05 -1.49 11.48
C LEU A 189 -4.83 -0.60 11.22
N GLY A 190 -4.84 0.67 11.62
CA GLY A 190 -3.67 1.54 11.47
C GLY A 190 -2.54 1.17 12.44
N GLU A 191 -1.35 0.86 11.93
CA GLU A 191 -0.17 0.52 12.74
C GLU A 191 0.53 1.77 13.31
N GLY A 192 0.73 1.85 14.64
CA GLY A 192 1.58 2.90 15.24
C GLY A 192 0.93 4.29 15.39
N GLY A 193 -0.40 4.35 15.46
CA GLY A 193 -1.14 5.55 15.90
C GLY A 193 -1.86 5.31 17.23
N ALA A 194 -2.94 6.05 17.47
CA ALA A 194 -3.81 5.90 18.64
C ALA A 194 -4.37 4.46 18.85
N TRP A 195 -4.26 3.59 17.84
CA TRP A 195 -4.64 2.18 17.87
C TRP A 195 -3.62 1.24 18.53
N ASP A 196 -2.42 1.73 18.88
CA ASP A 196 -1.37 0.91 19.47
C ASP A 196 -1.72 0.48 20.90
N PRO A 197 -1.95 -0.82 21.16
CA PRO A 197 -2.24 -1.32 22.50
C PRO A 197 -1.04 -1.22 23.46
N THR A 198 0.16 -0.90 22.96
CA THR A 198 1.39 -0.72 23.76
C THR A 198 1.57 0.69 24.31
N GLY A 199 0.69 1.63 23.93
CA GLY A 199 0.52 2.93 24.58
C GLY A 199 1.20 4.08 23.83
N SER A 200 0.38 4.96 23.24
CA SER A 200 0.79 6.32 22.91
C SER A 200 0.69 7.23 24.16
N GLU A 201 1.55 8.25 24.23
CA GLU A 201 1.64 9.23 25.32
C GLU A 201 0.35 10.06 25.53
N ASP A 202 -0.59 10.00 24.59
CA ASP A 202 -1.87 10.72 24.59
C ASP A 202 -3.06 9.84 25.04
N GLY A 203 -3.04 9.35 26.28
CA GLY A 203 -4.21 9.09 27.16
C GLY A 203 -5.35 8.12 26.75
N GLY A 204 -5.61 7.87 25.47
CA GLY A 204 -6.73 7.03 24.99
C GLY A 204 -6.27 5.61 24.66
N ARG A 205 -6.69 4.61 25.45
CA ARG A 205 -6.30 3.21 25.22
C ARG A 205 -7.30 2.49 24.32
N PHE A 206 -6.91 2.21 23.08
CA PHE A 206 -7.66 1.31 22.21
C PHE A 206 -7.27 -0.15 22.47
N ARG A 207 -8.26 -1.04 22.51
CA ARG A 207 -8.08 -2.50 22.50
C ARG A 207 -8.81 -3.05 21.28
N LEU A 208 -8.09 -3.77 20.41
CA LEU A 208 -8.65 -4.54 19.31
C LEU A 208 -9.06 -5.95 19.77
#